data_AF-R6YFT3-F1
#
_entry.id   AF-R6YFT3-F1
#
_cell.length_a   1.000
_cell.length_b   1.000
_cell.length_c   1.000
_cell.angle_alpha   90.00
_cell.angle_beta   90.00
_cell.angle_gamma   90.00
#
_symmetry.space_group_name_H-M   'P 1'
#
loop_
_entity.id
_entity.type
_entity.pdbx_description
1 polymer ?
#
loop_
_entity_poly.entity_id
_entity_poly.type
_entity_poly.pdbx_seq_one_letter_code
_entity_poly.pdbx_strand_id
1 'polypeptide(L)'
;MSLAGRTWQDSLRNAWTRDNLGRTQWMLSRLEARMAAYPGKKLVLVTHMLPIKEFTVPQEMANWSYFNAFLGTRRLGELYRRYPVEVAICGHVHYRKTLEKDGITWLCRCLNYHSEWRQEYGGDTLSQQIAHAAEVMEL
;
A
#
# COMPACT_ATOMS: atom_id res chain seq x y z
N MET A 1 3.76 12.29 16.13
CA MET A 1 3.88 10.96 15.51
C MET A 1 5.35 10.57 15.49
N SER A 2 5.91 10.31 16.67
CA SER A 2 7.35 10.10 16.86
C SER A 2 7.58 9.02 17.88
N LEU A 3 8.56 8.15 17.65
CA LEU A 3 8.96 7.09 18.56
C LEU A 3 10.47 6.84 18.42
N ALA A 4 11.17 6.74 19.55
CA ALA A 4 12.60 6.40 19.63
C ALA A 4 13.48 7.21 18.66
N GLY A 5 13.35 8.55 18.68
CA GLY A 5 14.15 9.46 17.85
C GLY A 5 13.76 9.52 16.36
N ARG A 6 12.76 8.74 15.92
CA ARG A 6 12.21 8.81 14.57
C ARG A 6 10.87 9.54 14.58
N THR A 7 10.64 10.38 13.58
CA THR A 7 9.38 11.10 13.37
C THR A 7 8.80 10.74 12.01
N TRP A 8 7.50 10.39 12.00
CA TRP A 8 6.74 10.22 10.78
C TRP A 8 6.71 11.55 10.03
N GLN A 9 7.39 11.62 8.88
CA GLN A 9 7.64 12.90 8.21
C GLN A 9 6.36 13.59 7.75
N ASP A 10 5.33 12.84 7.37
CA ASP A 10 4.06 13.47 6.98
C ASP A 10 3.39 14.18 8.16
N SER A 11 3.69 13.81 9.41
CA SER A 11 3.18 14.55 10.57
C SER A 11 3.72 15.98 10.66
N LEU A 12 4.86 16.24 10.02
CA LEU A 12 5.50 17.56 9.96
C LEU A 12 5.23 18.25 8.62
N ARG A 13 5.15 17.48 7.52
CA ARG A 13 5.13 17.99 6.14
C ARG A 13 3.74 18.01 5.51
N ASN A 14 2.76 17.30 6.07
CA ASN A 14 1.38 17.39 5.61
C ASN A 14 0.83 18.79 5.92
N ALA A 15 0.78 19.64 4.90
CA ALA A 15 0.18 20.97 4.97
C ALA A 15 -1.29 21.00 4.47
N TRP A 16 -1.81 19.88 3.96
CA TRP A 16 -3.09 19.84 3.24
C TRP A 16 -4.29 19.45 4.12
N THR A 17 -4.05 18.84 5.29
CA THR A 17 -5.09 18.61 6.28
C THR A 17 -4.56 18.48 7.72
N ARG A 18 -5.38 18.90 8.68
CA ARG A 18 -5.23 18.55 10.10
C ARG A 18 -6.26 17.50 10.56
N ASP A 19 -7.31 17.28 9.76
CA ASP A 19 -8.31 16.25 9.97
C ASP A 19 -8.02 15.06 9.05
N ASN A 20 -7.19 14.13 9.53
CA ASN A 20 -6.83 12.94 8.77
C ASN A 20 -8.04 11.99 8.60
N LEU A 21 -8.89 11.86 9.63
CA LEU A 21 -10.03 10.95 9.59
C LEU A 21 -11.08 11.42 8.57
N GLY A 22 -11.44 12.71 8.59
CA GLY A 22 -12.37 13.29 7.62
C GLY A 22 -11.82 13.27 6.21
N ARG A 23 -10.51 13.50 6.01
CA ARG A 23 -9.90 13.34 4.68
C ARG A 23 -9.90 11.90 4.20
N THR A 24 -9.59 10.93 5.06
CA THR A 24 -9.69 9.50 4.71
C THR A 24 -11.12 9.14 4.34
N GLN A 25 -12.12 9.58 5.12
CA GLN A 25 -13.53 9.37 4.81
C GLN A 25 -13.89 9.96 3.44
N TRP A 26 -13.50 11.21 3.19
CA TRP A 26 -13.78 11.91 1.94
C TRP A 26 -13.16 11.20 0.73
N MET A 27 -11.92 10.71 0.85
CA MET A 27 -11.25 9.93 -0.20
C MET A 27 -11.97 8.60 -0.47
N LEU A 28 -12.35 7.88 0.60
CA LEU A 28 -13.11 6.62 0.49
C LEU A 28 -14.44 6.83 -0.20
N SER A 29 -15.21 7.86 0.19
CA SER A 29 -16.51 8.17 -0.43
C SER A 29 -16.37 8.50 -1.92
N ARG A 30 -15.32 9.21 -2.31
CA ARG A 30 -15.06 9.51 -3.73
C ARG A 30 -14.68 8.26 -4.52
N LEU A 31 -13.86 7.39 -3.94
CA LEU A 31 -13.48 6.13 -4.57
C LEU A 31 -14.70 5.22 -4.73
N GLU A 32 -15.49 5.05 -3.67
CA GLU A 32 -16.73 4.27 -3.68
C GLU A 32 -17.72 4.79 -4.72
N ALA A 33 -17.93 6.11 -4.80
CA ALA A 33 -18.79 6.71 -5.82
C ALA A 33 -18.31 6.41 -7.25
N ARG A 34 -16.99 6.36 -7.50
CA ARG A 34 -16.45 5.97 -8.80
C ARG A 34 -16.65 4.49 -9.08
N MET A 35 -16.43 3.62 -8.10
CA MET A 35 -16.66 2.17 -8.24
C MET A 35 -18.14 1.86 -8.52
N ALA A 36 -19.05 2.54 -7.80
CA ALA A 36 -20.50 2.39 -7.97
C ALA A 36 -21.02 2.87 -9.34
N ALA A 37 -20.32 3.80 -9.99
CA ALA A 37 -20.72 4.32 -11.30
C ALA A 37 -20.55 3.30 -12.45
N TYR A 38 -19.84 2.19 -12.22
CA TYR A 38 -19.59 1.14 -13.23
C TYR A 38 -20.07 -0.23 -12.73
N PRO A 39 -21.38 -0.42 -12.52
CA PRO A 39 -21.91 -1.69 -12.05
C PRO A 39 -21.60 -2.82 -13.04
N GLY A 40 -21.28 -4.01 -12.50
CA GLY A 40 -21.00 -5.21 -13.29
C GLY A 40 -19.63 -5.24 -13.99
N LYS A 41 -18.80 -4.21 -13.84
CA LYS A 41 -17.40 -4.22 -14.31
C LYS A 41 -16.49 -4.81 -13.24
N LYS A 42 -15.59 -5.71 -13.65
CA LYS A 42 -14.44 -6.11 -12.86
C LYS A 42 -13.55 -4.90 -12.63
N LEU A 43 -13.01 -4.76 -11.42
CA LEU A 43 -12.24 -3.59 -11.01
C LEU A 43 -10.79 -3.97 -10.68
N VAL A 44 -9.87 -3.14 -11.15
CA VAL A 44 -8.48 -3.12 -10.69
C VAL A 44 -8.25 -1.82 -9.94
N LEU A 45 -7.86 -1.92 -8.68
CA LEU A 45 -7.64 -0.76 -7.82
C LEU A 45 -6.16 -0.55 -7.54
N VAL A 46 -5.73 0.70 -7.66
CA VAL A 46 -4.35 1.10 -7.44
C VAL A 46 -4.31 2.22 -6.40
N THR A 47 -3.50 2.05 -5.38
CA THR A 47 -3.25 3.06 -4.34
C THR A 47 -1.76 3.12 -4.04
N HIS A 48 -1.27 4.21 -3.45
CA HIS A 48 0.06 4.17 -2.85
C HIS A 48 0.01 3.53 -1.45
N MET A 49 -0.99 3.94 -0.64
CA MET A 49 -1.16 3.55 0.76
C MET A 49 -1.65 2.12 0.92
N LEU A 50 -1.33 1.48 2.04
CA LEU A 50 -1.68 0.09 2.30
C LEU A 50 -3.20 -0.11 2.51
N PRO A 51 -3.84 -1.00 1.74
CA PRO A 51 -5.26 -1.28 1.90
C PRO A 51 -5.57 -2.38 2.94
N ILE A 52 -4.57 -3.21 3.29
CA ILE A 52 -4.71 -4.38 4.16
C ILE A 52 -3.56 -4.48 5.16
N LYS A 53 -3.81 -5.13 6.30
CA LYS A 53 -2.85 -5.25 7.41
C LYS A 53 -1.68 -6.17 7.05
N GLU A 54 -1.91 -7.15 6.19
CA GLU A 54 -0.94 -8.17 5.79
C GLU A 54 0.27 -7.57 5.04
N PHE A 55 0.14 -6.33 4.56
CA PHE A 55 1.18 -5.57 3.89
C PHE A 55 1.84 -4.52 4.79
N THR A 56 1.62 -4.56 6.11
CA THR A 56 2.42 -3.76 7.06
C THR A 56 3.77 -4.41 7.33
N VAL A 57 4.79 -3.61 7.62
CA VAL A 57 6.14 -4.09 7.94
C VAL A 57 6.09 -5.05 9.15
N PRO A 58 6.85 -6.17 9.14
CA PRO A 58 6.86 -7.09 10.27
C PRO A 58 7.18 -6.40 11.60
N GLN A 59 6.43 -6.72 12.65
CA GLN A 59 6.48 -5.97 13.91
C GLN A 59 7.78 -6.21 14.69
N GLU A 60 8.39 -7.36 14.47
CA GLU A 60 9.71 -7.75 14.97
C GLU A 60 10.85 -6.88 14.44
N MET A 61 10.61 -6.12 13.36
CA MET A 61 11.59 -5.17 12.84
C MET A 61 11.53 -3.86 13.64
N ALA A 62 12.36 -3.75 14.66
CA ALA A 62 12.58 -2.51 15.41
C ALA A 62 11.27 -1.84 15.89
N ASN A 63 11.07 -0.55 15.60
CA ASN A 63 9.93 0.25 16.07
C ASN A 63 8.73 0.25 15.09
N TRP A 64 8.68 -0.68 14.13
CA TRP A 64 7.67 -0.67 13.07
C TRP A 64 6.24 -0.91 13.57
N SER A 65 6.05 -1.54 14.74
CA SER A 65 4.72 -1.68 15.35
C SER A 65 3.98 -0.34 15.49
N TYR A 66 4.68 0.74 15.89
CA TYR A 66 4.11 2.08 15.96
C TYR A 66 3.91 2.70 14.57
N PHE A 67 4.92 2.62 13.70
CA PHE A 67 4.86 3.27 12.39
C PHE A 67 3.88 2.62 11.43
N ASN A 68 3.56 1.34 11.63
CA ASN A 68 2.52 0.61 10.91
C ASN A 68 1.13 1.27 11.02
N ALA A 69 0.89 2.07 12.07
CA ALA A 69 -0.35 2.81 12.24
C ALA A 69 -0.53 3.94 11.20
N PHE A 70 0.53 4.36 10.50
CA PHE A 70 0.51 5.49 9.57
C PHE A 70 0.65 5.09 8.10
N LEU A 71 0.72 3.79 7.79
CA LEU A 71 1.00 3.29 6.44
C LEU A 71 -0.22 3.22 5.51
N GLY A 72 -1.42 3.44 6.04
CA GLY A 72 -2.67 3.32 5.28
C GLY A 72 -3.89 3.12 6.15
N THR A 73 -4.91 2.47 5.59
CA THR A 73 -6.19 2.24 6.29
C THR A 73 -6.84 0.95 5.85
N ARG A 74 -7.32 0.16 6.82
CA ARG A 74 -8.04 -1.10 6.56
C ARG A 74 -9.38 -0.87 5.84
N ARG A 75 -9.90 0.35 5.93
CA ARG A 75 -11.16 0.77 5.32
C ARG A 75 -11.13 0.70 3.79
N LEU A 76 -9.95 0.78 3.18
CA LEU A 76 -9.79 0.51 1.75
C LEU A 76 -10.06 -0.96 1.46
N GLY A 77 -9.39 -1.89 2.15
CA GLY A 77 -9.64 -3.33 1.97
C GLY A 77 -11.10 -3.72 2.25
N GLU A 78 -11.72 -3.13 3.28
CA GLU A 78 -13.15 -3.30 3.56
C GLU A 78 -14.04 -2.80 2.41
N LEU A 79 -13.74 -1.64 1.83
CA LEU A 79 -14.44 -1.13 0.65
C LEU A 79 -14.26 -2.07 -0.55
N TYR A 80 -13.05 -2.54 -0.81
CA TYR A 80 -12.75 -3.33 -2.01
C TYR A 80 -13.54 -4.63 -2.04
N ARG A 81 -13.70 -5.29 -0.89
CA ARG A 81 -14.50 -6.52 -0.74
C ARG A 81 -15.99 -6.35 -1.00
N ARG A 82 -16.52 -5.11 -1.01
CA ARG A 82 -17.94 -4.83 -1.31
C ARG A 82 -18.24 -4.76 -2.81
N TYR A 83 -17.21 -4.80 -3.65
CA TYR A 83 -17.29 -4.61 -5.09
C TYR A 83 -16.54 -5.73 -5.82
N PRO A 84 -16.79 -5.95 -7.13
CA PRO A 84 -16.11 -6.97 -7.93
C PRO A 84 -14.66 -6.54 -8.27
N VAL A 85 -13.85 -6.28 -7.24
CA VAL A 85 -12.42 -6.05 -7.36
C VAL A 85 -11.74 -7.39 -7.59
N GLU A 86 -10.93 -7.51 -8.63
CA GLU A 86 -10.14 -8.72 -8.90
C GLU A 86 -8.68 -8.53 -8.50
N VAL A 87 -8.16 -7.32 -8.66
CA VAL A 87 -6.76 -6.99 -8.36
C VAL A 87 -6.68 -5.68 -7.56
N ALA A 88 -5.90 -5.69 -6.49
CA ALA A 88 -5.63 -4.52 -5.66
C ALA A 88 -4.11 -4.31 -5.49
N ILE A 89 -3.60 -3.22 -6.05
CA ILE A 89 -2.18 -2.89 -6.11
C ILE A 89 -1.86 -1.74 -5.15
N CYS A 90 -0.80 -1.90 -4.35
CA CYS A 90 -0.23 -0.85 -3.53
C CYS A 90 1.31 -0.82 -3.51
N GLY A 91 1.86 0.11 -2.73
CA GLY A 91 3.31 0.21 -2.49
C GLY A 91 3.61 0.68 -1.07
N HIS A 92 4.41 1.75 -0.96
CA HIS A 92 4.73 2.49 0.27
C HIS A 92 5.72 1.83 1.24
N VAL A 93 5.70 0.51 1.41
CA VAL A 93 6.49 -0.17 2.47
C VAL A 93 7.87 -0.66 2.08
N HIS A 94 8.27 -0.44 0.82
CA HIS A 94 9.61 -0.77 0.34
C HIS A 94 9.94 -2.27 0.47
N TYR A 95 8.92 -3.10 0.28
CA TYR A 95 9.07 -4.52 0.02
C TYR A 95 7.97 -4.99 -0.91
N ARG A 96 8.15 -6.20 -1.44
CA ARG A 96 7.22 -6.82 -2.37
C ARG A 96 6.44 -7.93 -1.69
N LYS A 97 5.16 -8.03 -1.99
CA LYS A 97 4.32 -9.11 -1.46
C LYS A 97 3.13 -9.34 -2.37
N THR A 98 2.83 -10.61 -2.59
CA THR A 98 1.61 -11.08 -3.26
C THR A 98 0.78 -11.85 -2.25
N LEU A 99 -0.53 -11.67 -2.28
CA LEU A 99 -1.47 -12.40 -1.44
C LEU A 99 -2.77 -12.60 -2.20
N GLU A 100 -3.22 -13.84 -2.32
CA GLU A 100 -4.57 -14.17 -2.76
C GLU A 100 -5.47 -14.26 -1.55
N LYS A 101 -6.51 -13.40 -1.48
CA LYS A 101 -7.43 -13.40 -0.35
C LYS A 101 -8.76 -12.74 -0.70
N ASP A 102 -9.85 -13.34 -0.25
CA ASP A 102 -11.23 -12.84 -0.43
C ASP A 102 -11.60 -12.68 -1.92
N GLY A 103 -11.05 -13.54 -2.79
CA GLY A 103 -11.25 -13.45 -4.25
C GLY A 103 -10.51 -12.30 -4.93
N ILE A 104 -9.60 -11.63 -4.22
CA ILE A 104 -8.78 -10.52 -4.73
C ILE A 104 -7.30 -10.93 -4.73
N THR A 105 -6.62 -10.67 -5.84
CA THR A 105 -5.16 -10.69 -5.94
C THR A 105 -4.60 -9.37 -5.42
N TRP A 106 -4.03 -9.41 -4.21
CA TRP A 106 -3.40 -8.25 -3.58
C TRP A 106 -1.92 -8.21 -3.93
N LEU A 107 -1.46 -7.06 -4.42
CA LEU A 107 -0.09 -6.86 -4.88
C LEU A 107 0.54 -5.64 -4.20
N CYS A 108 1.67 -5.83 -3.53
CA CYS A 108 2.57 -4.76 -3.11
C CYS A 108 3.83 -4.83 -3.98
N ARG A 109 4.03 -3.83 -4.85
CA ARG A 109 5.08 -3.84 -5.89
C ARG A 109 6.04 -2.66 -5.74
N CYS A 110 6.72 -2.60 -4.61
CA CYS A 110 7.73 -1.57 -4.36
C CYS A 110 9.03 -1.88 -5.13
N LEU A 111 9.60 -0.87 -5.80
CA LEU A 111 10.95 -0.96 -6.37
C LEU A 111 12.04 -0.81 -5.31
N ASN A 112 11.77 -0.05 -4.24
CA ASN A 112 12.68 0.29 -3.14
C ASN A 112 13.76 1.32 -3.52
N TYR A 113 14.48 1.84 -2.53
CA TYR A 113 15.67 2.67 -2.74
C TYR A 113 16.86 1.81 -3.19
N HIS A 114 17.77 2.38 -3.98
CA HIS A 114 18.99 1.69 -4.41
C HIS A 114 19.82 1.15 -3.23
N SER A 115 19.85 1.87 -2.11
CA SER A 115 20.53 1.46 -0.88
C SER A 115 19.86 0.28 -0.17
N GLU A 116 18.59 0.00 -0.47
CA GLU A 116 17.84 -1.14 0.09
C GLU A 116 18.05 -2.41 -0.73
N TRP A 117 18.62 -2.31 -1.93
CA TRP A 117 18.86 -3.47 -2.81
C TRP A 117 20.06 -4.31 -2.38
N ARG A 118 20.98 -3.73 -1.59
CA ARG A 118 22.12 -4.45 -0.94
C ARG A 118 22.97 -5.27 -1.92
N GLN A 119 23.30 -4.72 -3.09
CA GLN A 119 24.11 -5.40 -4.12
C GLN A 119 25.45 -5.90 -3.60
N GLU A 120 26.09 -5.15 -2.71
CA GLU A 120 27.36 -5.53 -2.06
C GLU A 120 27.28 -6.80 -1.19
N TYR A 121 26.07 -7.25 -0.84
CA TYR A 121 25.79 -8.48 -0.09
C TYR A 121 25.09 -9.54 -0.95
N GLY A 122 25.27 -9.49 -2.28
CA GLY A 122 24.63 -10.42 -3.21
C GLY A 122 23.17 -10.10 -3.52
N GLY A 123 22.72 -8.88 -3.25
CA GLY A 123 21.39 -8.41 -3.62
C GLY A 123 21.22 -8.15 -5.12
N ASP A 124 19.96 -8.02 -5.56
CA ASP A 124 19.61 -7.90 -6.98
C ASP A 124 20.23 -6.67 -7.67
N THR A 125 20.62 -6.86 -8.94
CA THR A 125 20.97 -5.77 -9.86
C THR A 125 19.77 -4.85 -10.12
N LEU A 126 20.00 -3.64 -10.66
CA LEU A 126 18.93 -2.73 -11.07
C LEU A 126 17.91 -3.42 -12.00
N SER A 127 18.39 -4.13 -13.01
CA SER A 127 17.53 -4.82 -13.97
C SER A 127 16.66 -5.89 -13.29
N GLN A 128 17.23 -6.65 -12.34
CA GLN A 128 16.47 -7.62 -11.55
C GLN A 128 15.46 -6.94 -10.62
N GLN A 129 15.82 -5.83 -9.95
CA GLN A 129 14.89 -5.07 -9.10
C GLN A 129 13.69 -4.53 -9.88
N ILE A 130 13.92 -4.04 -11.10
CA ILE A 130 12.86 -3.62 -12.04
C ILE A 130 12.01 -4.83 -12.43
N ALA A 131 12.63 -5.93 -12.85
CA ALA A 131 11.92 -7.14 -13.26
C ALA A 131 11.04 -7.71 -12.14
N HIS A 132 11.56 -7.78 -10.90
CA HIS A 132 10.82 -8.26 -9.73
C HIS A 132 9.69 -7.33 -9.28
N ALA A 133 9.80 -6.02 -9.57
CA ALA A 133 8.74 -5.04 -9.30
C ALA A 133 7.67 -4.99 -10.39
N ALA A 134 7.96 -5.47 -11.60
CA ALA A 134 7.00 -5.56 -12.69
C ALA A 134 6.07 -6.76 -12.52
N GLU A 135 4.84 -6.62 -12.99
CA GLU A 135 3.85 -7.70 -13.05
C GLU A 135 3.06 -7.53 -14.35
N VAL A 136 2.84 -8.64 -15.07
CA VAL A 136 1.94 -8.70 -16.22
C VAL A 136 0.70 -9.49 -15.80
N MET A 137 -0.48 -8.90 -15.99
CA MET A 137 -1.75 -9.53 -15.64
C MET A 137 -2.70 -9.48 -16.83
N GLU A 138 -3.33 -10.61 -17.13
CA GLU A 138 -4.44 -10.70 -18.08
C GLU A 138 -5.76 -10.64 -17.30
N LEU A 139 -6.69 -9.80 -17.76
CA LEU A 139 -7.94 -9.44 -17.06
C LEU A 139 -9.18 -9.79 -17.88
#